data_AF-A0A935FTD9-F1
#
_entry.id   AF-A0A935FTD9-F1
#
_cell.length_a   1.000
_cell.length_b   1.000
_cell.length_c   1.000
_cell.angle_alpha   90.00
_cell.angle_beta   90.00
_cell.angle_gamma   90.00
#
_symmetry.space_group_name_H-M   'P 1'
#
loop_
_entity.id
_entity.type
_entity.pdbx_description
1 polymer ?
#
loop_
_entity_poly.entity_id
_entity_poly.type
_entity_poly.pdbx_seq_one_letter_code
_entity_poly.pdbx_strand_id
1 'polypeptide(L)'
;MKPTTDLFDLIKRMTAQEKRYFKLTASLQSGDKKYISLFNLIDKQEKYDETILKSKLKSHDFESNIAQTKNYLYKLVIKSLIQFKSDSAIDSRLSNIYARSKLLYDKALFSQYFKSVSLGKKLAEEHERFGFLIEFIEIERMLTKKEDTVKGLKDRFYKEEHSVTEKILCINEYKKLISELINMYRETGIVRTDEMNKRVKKYIEIIELMNEKQLKSVTADERFLFAMYLALTLKGDFAGALKFAEKRKVLVEKNEKVFTNSVVDVSKEVHLDLITAHIRVGDLKIANDKLTKFRNISTGSGIDEINTDLAFYSLKVEEAHTGSIEEYRSLLNDLIEYLETMKGRVTIMTLNELTFGLAVLSFFRKDFVNTLKLIDKLLKGSNI
;
A
#
# COMPACT_ATOMS: atom_id res chain seq x y z
N MET A 1 -18.03 15.20 -7.96
CA MET A 1 -16.62 15.41 -7.57
C MET A 1 -16.48 16.89 -7.23
N LYS A 2 -15.89 17.29 -6.09
CA LYS A 2 -15.57 18.71 -5.80
C LYS A 2 -14.10 18.94 -6.18
N PRO A 3 -13.78 19.22 -7.47
CA PRO A 3 -12.39 19.27 -7.98
C PRO A 3 -11.51 20.35 -7.33
N THR A 4 -12.03 21.17 -6.42
CA THR A 4 -11.33 22.26 -5.75
C THR A 4 -10.44 21.80 -4.60
N THR A 5 -10.94 20.94 -3.71
CA THR A 5 -10.18 20.43 -2.56
C THR A 5 -9.18 19.37 -3.00
N ASP A 6 -9.56 18.49 -3.92
CA ASP A 6 -8.73 17.38 -4.39
C ASP A 6 -7.38 17.85 -4.98
N LEU A 7 -7.40 18.97 -5.71
CA LEU A 7 -6.20 19.58 -6.27
C LEU A 7 -5.30 20.20 -5.19
N PHE A 8 -5.89 20.87 -4.21
CA PHE A 8 -5.15 21.44 -3.09
C PHE A 8 -4.47 20.33 -2.27
N ASP A 9 -5.23 19.30 -1.91
CA ASP A 9 -4.74 18.16 -1.14
C ASP A 9 -3.59 17.44 -1.87
N LEU A 10 -3.74 17.25 -3.19
CA LEU A 10 -2.69 16.66 -4.02
C LEU A 10 -1.41 17.52 -4.02
N ILE A 11 -1.52 18.83 -4.32
CA ILE A 11 -0.37 19.74 -4.37
C ILE A 11 0.35 19.79 -3.02
N LYS A 12 -0.41 19.80 -1.92
CA LYS A 12 0.16 19.82 -0.57
C LYS A 12 0.93 18.56 -0.21
N ARG A 13 0.53 17.41 -0.75
CA ARG A 13 1.20 16.12 -0.52
C ARG A 13 2.39 15.86 -1.44
N MET A 14 2.62 16.69 -2.45
CA MET A 14 3.81 16.57 -3.30
C MET A 14 5.07 16.90 -2.51
N THR A 15 6.11 16.08 -2.69
CA THR A 15 7.47 16.36 -2.19
C THR A 15 8.08 17.57 -2.90
N ALA A 16 9.11 18.17 -2.30
CA ALA A 16 9.83 19.27 -2.92
C ALA A 16 10.40 18.91 -4.30
N GLN A 17 10.84 17.65 -4.48
CA GLN A 17 11.36 17.13 -5.74
C GLN A 17 10.27 17.00 -6.80
N GLU A 18 9.10 16.45 -6.44
CA GLU A 18 7.94 16.34 -7.33
C GLU A 18 7.45 17.73 -7.77
N LYS A 19 7.39 18.69 -6.84
CA LYS A 19 7.01 20.09 -7.16
C LYS A 19 8.02 20.74 -8.11
N ARG A 20 9.32 20.54 -7.88
CA ARG A 20 10.38 21.04 -8.76
C ARG A 20 10.28 20.42 -10.16
N TYR A 21 10.07 19.10 -10.24
CA TYR A 21 9.92 18.39 -11.49
C TYR A 21 8.72 18.90 -12.29
N PHE A 22 7.55 19.06 -11.66
CA PHE A 22 6.37 19.63 -12.31
C PHE A 22 6.64 21.03 -12.87
N LYS A 23 7.27 21.92 -12.10
CA LYS A 23 7.58 23.29 -12.56
C LYS A 23 8.56 23.26 -13.75
N LEU A 24 9.56 22.38 -13.71
CA LEU A 24 10.53 22.23 -14.80
C LEU A 24 9.84 21.74 -16.08
N THR A 25 9.08 20.65 -16.03
CA THR A 25 8.40 20.09 -17.21
C THR A 25 7.34 21.03 -17.77
N ALA A 26 6.58 21.70 -16.90
CA ALA A 26 5.61 22.72 -17.30
C ALA A 26 6.28 23.94 -17.95
N SER A 27 7.47 24.33 -17.51
CA SER A 27 8.18 25.48 -18.07
C SER A 27 8.65 25.25 -19.52
N LEU A 28 8.89 23.99 -19.90
CA LEU A 28 9.30 23.58 -21.25
C LEU A 28 8.14 23.53 -22.25
N GLN A 29 6.89 23.52 -21.77
CA GLN A 29 5.71 23.53 -22.64
C GLN A 29 5.46 24.92 -23.21
N SER A 30 5.09 24.96 -24.49
CA SER A 30 4.64 26.16 -25.20
C SER A 30 3.18 26.46 -24.89
N GLY A 31 2.81 27.75 -24.90
CA GLY A 31 1.43 28.21 -24.67
C GLY A 31 1.23 28.95 -23.34
N ASP A 32 -0.03 29.15 -22.99
CA ASP A 32 -0.45 29.95 -21.83
C ASP A 32 -0.15 29.23 -20.50
N LYS A 33 0.75 29.81 -19.70
CA LYS A 33 1.28 29.25 -18.45
C LYS A 33 0.48 29.65 -17.20
N LYS A 34 -0.74 30.17 -17.39
CA LYS A 34 -1.69 30.51 -16.33
C LYS A 34 -1.85 29.46 -15.23
N TYR A 35 -1.80 28.18 -15.57
CA TYR A 35 -1.88 27.07 -14.62
C TYR A 35 -0.67 26.98 -13.67
N ILE A 36 0.52 27.45 -14.07
CA ILE A 36 1.70 27.50 -13.20
C ILE A 36 1.51 28.54 -12.09
N SER A 37 0.94 29.70 -12.42
CA SER A 37 0.60 30.72 -11.43
C SER A 37 -0.43 30.20 -10.44
N LEU A 38 -1.46 29.50 -10.93
CA LEU A 38 -2.46 28.84 -10.09
C LEU A 38 -1.82 27.80 -9.15
N PHE A 39 -0.91 26.96 -9.67
CA PHE A 39 -0.18 25.99 -8.86
C PHE A 39 0.58 26.67 -7.71
N ASN A 40 1.33 27.72 -8.01
CA ASN A 40 2.11 28.45 -7.01
C ASN A 40 1.22 29.14 -5.96
N LEU A 41 0.03 29.63 -6.35
CA LEU A 41 -0.92 30.22 -5.42
C LEU A 41 -1.51 29.16 -4.47
N ILE A 42 -1.90 28.00 -5.00
CA ILE A 42 -2.45 26.88 -4.21
C ILE A 42 -1.38 26.32 -3.27
N ASP A 43 -0.14 26.11 -3.75
CA ASP A 43 0.98 25.59 -2.96
C ASP A 43 1.29 26.45 -1.73
N LYS A 44 1.13 27.78 -1.85
CA LYS A 44 1.36 28.75 -0.76
C LYS A 44 0.25 28.83 0.28
N GLN A 45 -0.96 28.37 0.00
CA GLN A 45 -2.07 28.45 0.95
C GLN A 45 -1.90 27.41 2.06
N GLU A 46 -2.05 27.75 3.34
CA GLU A 46 -2.05 26.74 4.42
C GLU A 46 -3.37 25.98 4.51
N LYS A 47 -4.48 26.70 4.36
CA LYS A 47 -5.83 26.16 4.24
C LYS A 47 -6.41 26.61 2.92
N TYR A 48 -7.16 25.73 2.27
CA TYR A 48 -7.76 26.04 0.99
C TYR A 48 -8.76 27.20 1.10
N ASP A 49 -8.51 28.28 0.36
CA ASP A 49 -9.42 29.42 0.26
C ASP A 49 -9.53 29.87 -1.21
N GLU A 50 -10.71 29.62 -1.78
CA GLU A 50 -11.01 29.97 -3.16
C GLU A 50 -11.15 31.49 -3.38
N THR A 51 -11.47 32.26 -2.34
CA THR A 51 -11.60 33.72 -2.43
C THR A 51 -10.24 34.40 -2.63
N ILE A 52 -9.18 33.85 -2.02
CA ILE A 52 -7.79 34.29 -2.22
C ILE A 52 -7.35 34.00 -3.66
N LEU A 53 -7.76 32.86 -4.24
CA LEU A 53 -7.46 32.55 -5.63
C LEU A 53 -8.17 33.53 -6.57
N LYS A 54 -9.47 33.78 -6.35
CA LYS A 54 -10.26 34.72 -7.15
C LYS A 54 -9.70 36.14 -7.08
N SER A 55 -9.40 36.64 -5.88
CA SER A 55 -8.87 38.02 -5.70
C SER A 55 -7.53 38.25 -6.39
N LYS A 56 -6.60 37.28 -6.32
CA LYS A 56 -5.29 37.38 -6.96
C LYS A 56 -5.29 37.14 -8.47
N LEU A 57 -6.37 36.56 -9.01
CA LEU A 57 -6.55 36.29 -10.43
C LEU A 57 -7.47 37.32 -11.14
N LYS A 58 -8.13 38.22 -10.39
CA LYS A 58 -8.99 39.29 -10.91
C LYS A 58 -8.30 40.27 -11.86
N SER A 59 -6.98 40.39 -11.82
CA SER A 59 -6.22 41.33 -12.65
C SER A 59 -5.90 40.82 -14.07
N HIS A 60 -6.29 39.59 -14.42
CA HIS A 60 -5.82 38.93 -15.65
C HIS A 60 -6.88 38.07 -16.37
N ASP A 61 -8.04 38.60 -16.78
CA ASP A 61 -8.98 37.89 -17.69
C ASP A 61 -9.35 36.44 -17.27
N PHE A 62 -9.19 36.13 -15.98
CA PHE A 62 -9.15 34.76 -15.44
C PHE A 62 -10.47 34.35 -14.82
N GLU A 63 -11.35 35.30 -14.50
CA GLU A 63 -12.58 35.07 -13.76
C GLU A 63 -13.52 34.09 -14.48
N SER A 64 -13.54 34.09 -15.81
CA SER A 64 -14.42 33.21 -16.59
C SER A 64 -13.99 31.74 -16.60
N ASN A 65 -12.78 31.39 -16.13
CA ASN A 65 -12.23 30.06 -16.41
C ASN A 65 -11.46 29.34 -15.29
N ILE A 66 -11.49 29.85 -14.05
CA ILE A 66 -10.75 29.24 -12.91
C ILE A 66 -11.09 27.75 -12.73
N ALA A 67 -12.35 27.36 -12.91
CA ALA A 67 -12.76 25.96 -12.82
C ALA A 67 -12.09 25.08 -13.88
N GLN A 68 -12.05 25.53 -15.15
CA GLN A 68 -11.40 24.79 -16.22
C GLN A 68 -9.88 24.76 -16.03
N THR A 69 -9.27 25.88 -15.60
CA THR A 69 -7.83 25.93 -15.30
C THR A 69 -7.46 25.00 -14.14
N LYS A 70 -8.28 24.90 -13.09
CA LYS A 70 -8.08 23.91 -12.01
C LYS A 70 -8.14 22.47 -12.54
N ASN A 71 -9.14 22.14 -13.34
CA ASN A 71 -9.26 20.80 -13.93
C ASN A 71 -8.08 20.46 -14.85
N TYR A 72 -7.63 21.43 -15.65
CA TYR A 72 -6.47 21.27 -16.51
C TYR A 72 -5.18 21.11 -15.69
N LEU A 73 -5.00 21.94 -14.66
CA LEU A 73 -3.86 21.85 -13.74
C LEU A 73 -3.82 20.49 -13.03
N TYR A 74 -4.96 20.00 -12.55
CA TYR A 74 -5.06 18.67 -11.94
C TYR A 74 -4.57 17.57 -12.90
N LYS A 75 -5.04 17.57 -14.15
CA LYS A 75 -4.58 16.63 -15.17
C LYS A 75 -3.07 16.72 -15.42
N LEU A 76 -2.53 17.94 -15.49
CA LEU A 76 -1.09 18.15 -15.70
C LEU A 76 -0.26 17.70 -14.50
N VAL A 77 -0.68 17.99 -13.27
CA VAL A 77 -0.01 17.56 -12.05
C VAL A 77 0.04 16.03 -11.99
N ILE A 78 -1.10 15.36 -12.22
CA ILE A 78 -1.15 13.89 -12.28
C ILE A 78 -0.23 13.34 -13.36
N LYS A 79 -0.30 13.88 -14.58
CA LYS A 79 0.59 13.46 -15.70
C LYS A 79 2.06 13.62 -15.33
N SER A 80 2.43 14.74 -14.71
CA SER A 80 3.80 15.00 -14.28
C SER A 80 4.25 14.06 -13.17
N LEU A 81 3.38 13.71 -12.21
CA LEU A 81 3.71 12.76 -11.16
C LEU A 81 3.91 11.35 -11.71
N ILE A 82 3.07 10.93 -12.67
CA ILE A 82 3.25 9.66 -13.40
C ILE A 82 4.59 9.65 -14.12
N GLN A 83 4.95 10.74 -14.81
CA GLN A 83 6.22 10.85 -15.54
C GLN A 83 7.43 10.92 -14.59
N PHE A 84 7.30 11.56 -13.44
CA PHE A 84 8.36 11.58 -12.41
C PHE A 84 8.68 10.17 -11.90
N LYS A 85 7.65 9.32 -11.79
CA LYS A 85 7.77 7.93 -11.30
C LYS A 85 7.98 6.88 -12.41
N SER A 86 7.98 7.29 -13.69
CA SER A 86 7.93 6.34 -14.83
C SER A 86 9.17 5.46 -14.93
N ASP A 87 10.32 5.93 -14.43
CA ASP A 87 11.58 5.22 -14.52
C ASP A 87 11.91 4.42 -13.25
N SER A 88 11.29 4.77 -12.12
CA SER A 88 11.54 4.09 -10.83
C SER A 88 10.63 2.88 -10.63
N ALA A 89 9.40 2.90 -11.15
CA ALA A 89 8.44 1.83 -10.95
C ALA A 89 8.55 0.74 -12.03
N ILE A 90 8.68 -0.52 -11.59
CA ILE A 90 8.79 -1.67 -12.48
C ILE A 90 7.60 -1.80 -13.44
N ASP A 91 6.39 -1.54 -12.97
CA ASP A 91 5.16 -1.60 -13.78
C ASP A 91 5.17 -0.55 -14.90
N SER A 92 5.73 0.63 -14.62
CA SER A 92 5.90 1.68 -15.63
C SER A 92 6.95 1.29 -16.67
N ARG A 93 8.07 0.70 -16.22
CA ARG A 93 9.10 0.18 -17.12
C ARG A 93 8.57 -0.94 -18.02
N LEU A 94 7.81 -1.89 -17.47
CA LEU A 94 7.17 -2.97 -18.22
C LEU A 94 6.14 -2.42 -19.23
N SER A 95 5.31 -1.46 -18.81
CA SER A 95 4.36 -0.76 -19.71
C SER A 95 5.07 -0.06 -20.87
N ASN A 96 6.18 0.62 -20.60
CA ASN A 96 6.99 1.29 -21.62
C ASN A 96 7.63 0.29 -22.59
N ILE A 97 8.16 -0.84 -22.08
CA ILE A 97 8.71 -1.91 -22.93
C ILE A 97 7.61 -2.49 -23.82
N TYR A 98 6.42 -2.74 -23.26
CA TYR A 98 5.27 -3.27 -24.00
C TYR A 98 4.81 -2.31 -25.12
N ALA A 99 4.64 -1.02 -24.80
CA ALA A 99 4.29 0.00 -25.79
C ALA A 99 5.36 0.14 -26.88
N ARG A 100 6.64 0.11 -26.50
CA ARG A 100 7.77 0.11 -27.44
C ARG A 100 7.73 -1.11 -28.35
N SER A 101 7.44 -2.30 -27.82
CA SER A 101 7.30 -3.51 -28.63
C SER A 101 6.21 -3.35 -29.68
N LYS A 102 5.01 -2.86 -29.31
CA LYS A 102 3.93 -2.59 -30.30
C LYS A 102 4.36 -1.58 -31.37
N LEU A 103 5.02 -0.49 -30.98
CA LEU A 103 5.53 0.49 -31.94
C LEU A 103 6.55 -0.11 -32.91
N LEU A 104 7.49 -0.91 -32.43
CA LEU A 104 8.49 -1.57 -33.28
C LEU A 104 7.86 -2.57 -34.25
N TYR A 105 6.79 -3.26 -33.81
CA TYR A 105 5.99 -4.12 -34.67
C TYR A 105 5.33 -3.30 -35.80
N ASP A 106 4.67 -2.19 -35.47
CA ASP A 106 3.99 -1.33 -36.44
C ASP A 106 4.96 -0.74 -37.48
N LYS A 107 6.24 -0.60 -37.12
CA LYS A 107 7.32 -0.15 -38.01
C LYS A 107 8.04 -1.29 -38.74
N ALA A 108 7.56 -2.54 -38.61
CA ALA A 108 8.18 -3.74 -39.19
C ALA A 108 9.65 -3.97 -38.76
N LEU A 109 10.06 -3.45 -37.59
CA LEU A 109 11.42 -3.59 -37.05
C LEU A 109 11.53 -4.88 -36.19
N PHE A 110 11.33 -6.04 -36.81
CA PHE A 110 11.14 -7.32 -36.08
C PHE A 110 12.32 -7.76 -35.20
N SER A 111 13.57 -7.53 -35.63
CA SER A 111 14.73 -7.85 -34.78
C SER A 111 14.72 -7.06 -33.46
N GLN A 112 14.34 -5.79 -33.51
CA GLN A 112 14.24 -4.94 -32.31
C GLN A 112 13.01 -5.31 -31.48
N TYR A 113 11.90 -5.64 -32.14
CA TYR A 113 10.69 -6.15 -31.52
C TYR A 113 10.97 -7.36 -30.63
N PHE A 114 11.58 -8.42 -31.17
CA PHE A 114 11.86 -9.65 -30.41
C PHE A 114 12.80 -9.40 -29.23
N LYS A 115 13.83 -8.55 -29.41
CA LYS A 115 14.71 -8.14 -28.30
C LYS A 115 13.92 -7.40 -27.20
N SER A 116 12.99 -6.54 -27.58
CA SER A 116 12.14 -5.79 -26.64
C SER A 116 11.17 -6.71 -25.89
N VAL A 117 10.53 -7.67 -26.59
CA VAL A 117 9.63 -8.67 -25.98
C VAL A 117 10.40 -9.58 -25.02
N SER A 118 11.55 -10.12 -25.43
CA SER A 118 12.38 -10.99 -24.58
C SER A 118 12.84 -10.27 -23.31
N LEU A 119 13.24 -9.00 -23.42
CA LEU A 119 13.56 -8.16 -22.26
C LEU A 119 12.35 -7.99 -21.34
N GLY A 120 11.17 -7.72 -21.90
CA GLY A 120 9.93 -7.57 -21.16
C GLY A 120 9.54 -8.83 -20.39
N LYS A 121 9.59 -10.00 -21.03
CA LYS A 121 9.31 -11.31 -20.40
C LYS A 121 10.25 -11.57 -19.24
N LYS A 122 11.56 -11.47 -19.47
CA LYS A 122 12.58 -11.69 -18.44
C LYS A 122 12.36 -10.78 -17.23
N LEU A 123 12.08 -9.50 -17.48
CA LEU A 123 11.84 -8.53 -16.42
C LEU A 123 10.52 -8.82 -15.68
N ALA A 124 9.47 -9.23 -16.39
CA ALA A 124 8.20 -9.62 -15.78
C ALA A 124 8.33 -10.89 -14.93
N GLU A 125 9.12 -11.87 -15.36
CA GLU A 125 9.44 -13.08 -14.58
C GLU A 125 10.26 -12.76 -13.33
N GLU A 126 11.35 -11.99 -13.45
CA GLU A 126 12.23 -11.61 -12.34
C GLU A 126 11.49 -10.84 -11.23
N HIS A 127 10.47 -10.07 -11.59
CA HIS A 127 9.64 -9.29 -10.67
C HIS A 127 8.27 -9.92 -10.39
N GLU A 128 8.03 -11.15 -10.87
CA GLU A 128 6.75 -11.88 -10.78
C GLU A 128 5.51 -11.05 -11.16
N ARG A 129 5.67 -10.17 -12.16
CA ARG A 129 4.58 -9.39 -12.76
C ARG A 129 3.84 -10.24 -13.79
N PHE A 130 3.17 -11.29 -13.30
CA PHE A 130 2.53 -12.32 -14.13
C PHE A 130 1.51 -11.77 -15.13
N GLY A 131 0.79 -10.68 -14.79
CA GLY A 131 -0.10 -10.02 -15.74
C GLY A 131 0.63 -9.47 -16.97
N PHE A 132 1.76 -8.78 -16.76
CA PHE A 132 2.61 -8.34 -17.87
C PHE A 132 3.25 -9.51 -18.62
N LEU A 133 3.60 -10.59 -17.92
CA LEU A 133 4.17 -11.78 -18.55
C LEU A 133 3.20 -12.41 -19.56
N ILE A 134 1.91 -12.52 -19.23
CA ILE A 134 0.87 -12.96 -20.16
C ILE A 134 0.82 -12.04 -21.39
N GLU A 135 0.78 -10.73 -21.18
CA GLU A 135 0.76 -9.73 -22.27
C GLU A 135 1.97 -9.87 -23.21
N PHE A 136 3.17 -10.12 -22.66
CA PHE A 136 4.37 -10.34 -23.46
C PHE A 136 4.35 -11.67 -24.22
N ILE A 137 3.82 -12.75 -23.61
CA ILE A 137 3.63 -14.04 -24.29
C ILE A 137 2.64 -13.90 -25.46
N GLU A 138 1.56 -13.13 -25.28
CA GLU A 138 0.55 -12.91 -26.30
C GLU A 138 1.12 -12.20 -27.53
N ILE A 139 1.86 -11.10 -27.35
CA ILE A 139 2.45 -10.39 -28.49
C ILE A 139 3.56 -11.22 -29.15
N GLU A 140 4.35 -11.99 -28.39
CA GLU A 140 5.34 -12.92 -28.97
C GLU A 140 4.67 -13.92 -29.91
N ARG A 141 3.53 -14.47 -29.49
CA ARG A 141 2.71 -15.42 -30.25
C ARG A 141 2.14 -14.81 -31.53
N MET A 142 1.78 -13.52 -31.56
CA MET A 142 1.21 -12.89 -32.75
C MET A 142 2.18 -12.90 -33.95
N LEU A 143 3.50 -12.84 -33.72
CA LEU A 143 4.49 -12.88 -34.81
C LEU A 143 4.74 -14.31 -35.32
N THR A 144 4.72 -15.29 -34.42
CA THR A 144 4.93 -16.72 -34.76
C THR A 144 3.77 -17.34 -35.54
N LYS A 145 2.68 -16.60 -35.77
CA LYS A 145 1.64 -16.96 -36.74
C LYS A 145 2.01 -16.57 -38.19
N LYS A 146 2.98 -15.65 -38.37
CA LYS A 146 3.44 -15.17 -39.69
C LYS A 146 4.69 -15.89 -40.20
N GLU A 147 5.55 -16.36 -39.30
CA GLU A 147 6.64 -17.31 -39.62
C GLU A 147 6.07 -18.74 -39.47
N ASP A 148 6.34 -19.61 -40.44
CA ASP A 148 5.68 -20.90 -40.57
C ASP A 148 5.60 -21.77 -39.29
N THR A 149 4.47 -22.47 -39.23
CA THR A 149 3.97 -23.45 -38.26
C THR A 149 4.99 -24.52 -37.82
N VAL A 150 5.96 -24.19 -36.98
CA VAL A 150 6.74 -25.23 -36.28
C VAL A 150 5.82 -25.90 -35.25
N LYS A 151 5.52 -27.19 -35.44
CA LYS A 151 4.61 -28.02 -34.63
C LYS A 151 4.88 -28.00 -33.10
N GLY A 152 6.00 -27.46 -32.62
CA GLY A 152 6.31 -27.32 -31.19
C GLY A 152 6.12 -25.91 -30.58
N LEU A 153 5.97 -24.86 -31.39
CA LEU A 153 5.86 -23.48 -30.88
C LEU A 153 4.51 -23.21 -30.23
N LYS A 154 3.43 -23.81 -30.75
CA LYS A 154 2.07 -23.69 -30.17
C LYS A 154 2.00 -24.28 -28.76
N ASP A 155 2.54 -25.48 -28.58
CA ASP A 155 2.55 -26.16 -27.28
C ASP A 155 3.41 -25.43 -26.25
N ARG A 156 4.50 -24.78 -26.69
CA ARG A 156 5.34 -23.96 -25.80
C ARG A 156 4.55 -22.80 -25.20
N PHE A 157 3.92 -21.97 -26.03
CA PHE A 157 3.19 -20.80 -25.54
C PHE A 157 1.98 -21.19 -24.68
N TYR A 158 1.31 -22.30 -25.01
CA TYR A 158 0.22 -22.82 -24.18
C TYR A 158 0.72 -23.26 -22.80
N LYS A 159 1.82 -24.03 -22.75
CA LYS A 159 2.44 -24.45 -21.47
C LYS A 159 2.91 -23.27 -20.64
N GLU A 160 3.50 -22.26 -21.28
CA GLU A 160 3.98 -21.06 -20.61
C GLU A 160 2.80 -20.25 -20.02
N GLU A 161 1.77 -19.93 -20.81
CA GLU A 161 0.56 -19.26 -20.32
C GLU A 161 -0.14 -20.05 -19.21
N HIS A 162 -0.25 -21.38 -19.37
CA HIS A 162 -0.87 -22.23 -18.37
C HIS A 162 -0.12 -22.15 -17.05
N SER A 163 1.20 -22.31 -17.06
CA SER A 163 2.03 -22.20 -15.85
C SER A 163 1.90 -20.84 -15.17
N VAL A 164 1.87 -19.74 -15.94
CA VAL A 164 1.68 -18.39 -15.40
C VAL A 164 0.28 -18.22 -14.80
N THR A 165 -0.74 -18.77 -15.46
CA THR A 165 -2.12 -18.74 -14.98
C THR A 165 -2.29 -19.51 -13.68
N GLU A 166 -1.68 -20.69 -13.56
CA GLU A 166 -1.70 -21.48 -12.32
C GLU A 166 -1.07 -20.71 -11.14
N LYS A 167 0.02 -19.98 -11.38
CA LYS A 167 0.63 -19.10 -10.36
C LYS A 167 -0.32 -17.97 -9.94
N ILE A 168 -0.97 -17.31 -10.90
CA ILE A 168 -1.96 -16.26 -10.62
C ILE A 168 -3.13 -16.81 -9.80
N LEU A 169 -3.65 -17.98 -10.17
CA LEU A 169 -4.74 -18.64 -9.46
C LEU A 169 -4.33 -18.97 -8.02
N CYS A 170 -3.16 -19.57 -7.82
CA CYS A 170 -2.62 -19.86 -6.49
C CYS A 170 -2.53 -18.61 -5.61
N ILE A 171 -1.97 -17.52 -6.14
CA ILE A 171 -1.87 -16.23 -5.43
C ILE A 171 -3.26 -15.68 -5.08
N ASN A 172 -4.24 -15.80 -5.98
CA ASN A 172 -5.59 -15.31 -5.75
C ASN A 172 -6.34 -16.12 -4.69
N GLU A 173 -6.15 -17.43 -4.64
CA GLU A 173 -6.70 -18.27 -3.57
C GLU A 173 -6.15 -17.85 -2.20
N TYR A 174 -4.84 -17.58 -2.08
CA TYR A 174 -4.30 -17.03 -0.83
C TYR A 174 -4.88 -15.65 -0.49
N LYS A 175 -5.04 -14.74 -1.47
CA LYS A 175 -5.64 -13.42 -1.23
C LYS A 175 -7.07 -13.53 -0.69
N LYS A 176 -7.84 -14.48 -1.21
CA LYS A 176 -9.18 -14.78 -0.71
C LYS A 176 -9.13 -15.22 0.74
N LEU A 177 -8.29 -16.19 1.07
CA LEU A 177 -8.11 -16.68 2.44
C LEU A 177 -7.66 -15.56 3.40
N ILE A 178 -6.68 -14.76 3.01
CA ILE A 178 -6.21 -13.60 3.78
C ILE A 178 -7.36 -12.63 4.05
N SER A 179 -8.18 -12.33 3.04
CA SER A 179 -9.33 -11.43 3.20
C SER A 179 -10.38 -11.99 4.16
N GLU A 180 -10.65 -13.30 4.08
CA GLU A 180 -11.55 -13.99 5.02
C GLU A 180 -11.01 -13.98 6.46
N LEU A 181 -9.70 -14.19 6.65
CA LEU A 181 -9.06 -14.10 7.96
C LEU A 181 -9.12 -12.67 8.52
N ILE A 182 -8.81 -11.66 7.72
CA ILE A 182 -8.89 -10.24 8.14
C ILE A 182 -10.32 -9.88 8.53
N ASN A 183 -11.32 -10.32 7.76
CA ASN A 183 -12.73 -10.06 8.09
C ASN A 183 -13.15 -10.78 9.38
N MET A 184 -12.73 -12.02 9.58
CA MET A 184 -12.96 -12.72 10.84
C MET A 184 -12.34 -11.96 12.03
N TYR A 185 -11.10 -11.47 11.87
CA TYR A 185 -10.44 -10.68 12.91
C TYR A 185 -11.22 -9.40 13.22
N ARG A 186 -11.74 -8.72 12.20
CA ARG A 186 -12.58 -7.52 12.35
C ARG A 186 -13.89 -7.78 13.09
N GLU A 187 -14.53 -8.92 12.82
CA GLU A 187 -15.82 -9.27 13.40
C GLU A 187 -15.70 -9.70 14.87
N THR A 188 -14.65 -10.44 15.21
CA THR A 188 -14.59 -11.13 16.50
C THR A 188 -13.35 -10.83 17.34
N GLY A 189 -12.36 -10.14 16.77
CA GLY A 189 -11.01 -10.08 17.33
C GLY A 189 -10.39 -11.48 17.38
N ILE A 190 -9.62 -11.73 18.45
CA ILE A 190 -9.08 -13.06 18.74
C ILE A 190 -10.23 -14.01 19.04
N VAL A 191 -10.17 -15.20 18.48
CA VAL A 191 -11.21 -16.22 18.63
C VAL A 191 -11.36 -16.66 20.09
N ARG A 192 -12.60 -16.70 20.58
CA ARG A 192 -12.93 -17.09 21.98
C ARG A 192 -13.88 -18.29 22.08
N THR A 193 -14.50 -18.72 20.97
CA THR A 193 -15.47 -19.83 20.95
C THR A 193 -14.89 -21.07 20.27
N ASP A 194 -15.33 -22.25 20.72
CA ASP A 194 -14.88 -23.53 20.16
C ASP A 194 -15.23 -23.69 18.67
N GLU A 195 -16.39 -23.18 18.26
CA GLU A 195 -16.84 -23.22 16.86
C GLU A 195 -15.90 -22.44 15.95
N MET A 196 -15.55 -21.22 16.36
CA MET A 196 -14.61 -20.39 15.61
C MET A 196 -13.19 -20.97 15.64
N ASN A 197 -12.77 -21.57 16.76
CA ASN A 197 -11.48 -22.24 16.85
C ASN A 197 -11.37 -23.40 15.86
N LYS A 198 -12.45 -24.18 15.68
CA LYS A 198 -12.53 -25.21 14.64
C LYS A 198 -12.44 -24.59 13.24
N ARG A 199 -13.10 -23.44 13.02
CA ARG A 199 -13.04 -22.73 11.73
C ARG A 199 -11.63 -22.25 11.39
N VAL A 200 -10.91 -21.64 12.34
CA VAL A 200 -9.51 -21.21 12.14
C VAL A 200 -8.58 -22.41 11.90
N LYS A 201 -8.77 -23.52 12.62
CA LYS A 201 -8.01 -24.77 12.36
C LYS A 201 -8.21 -25.26 10.92
N LYS A 202 -9.46 -25.27 10.43
CA LYS A 202 -9.76 -25.63 9.05
C LYS A 202 -9.04 -24.71 8.05
N TYR A 203 -8.97 -23.41 8.32
CA TYR A 203 -8.21 -22.49 7.47
C TYR A 203 -6.71 -22.83 7.46
N ILE A 204 -6.12 -23.14 8.61
CA ILE A 204 -4.71 -23.56 8.70
C ILE A 204 -4.46 -24.81 7.85
N GLU A 205 -5.31 -25.84 7.97
CA GLU A 205 -5.20 -27.06 7.17
C GLU A 205 -5.29 -26.79 5.65
N ILE A 206 -6.21 -25.89 5.24
CA ILE A 206 -6.34 -25.47 3.83
C ILE A 206 -5.06 -24.76 3.36
N ILE A 207 -4.53 -23.84 4.17
CA ILE A 207 -3.32 -23.07 3.85
C ILE A 207 -2.11 -24.00 3.69
N GLU A 208 -1.95 -24.98 4.59
CA GLU A 208 -0.88 -25.99 4.52
C GLU A 208 -1.01 -26.89 3.28
N LEU A 209 -2.21 -27.39 2.99
CA LEU A 209 -2.48 -28.22 1.81
C LEU A 209 -2.22 -27.46 0.49
N MET A 210 -2.57 -26.18 0.44
CA MET A 210 -2.28 -25.33 -0.72
C MET A 210 -0.77 -25.17 -0.92
N ASN A 211 -0.01 -24.98 0.16
CA ASN A 211 1.44 -24.85 0.09
C ASN A 211 2.15 -26.13 -0.40
N GLU A 212 1.60 -27.31 -0.11
CA GLU A 212 2.13 -28.58 -0.65
C GLU A 212 1.93 -28.72 -2.15
N LYS A 213 0.82 -28.19 -2.69
CA LYS A 213 0.41 -28.35 -4.09
C LYS A 213 0.78 -27.17 -4.98
N GLN A 214 1.28 -26.07 -4.41
CA GLN A 214 1.51 -24.85 -5.18
C GLN A 214 2.66 -24.98 -6.17
N LEU A 215 2.52 -24.28 -7.30
CA LEU A 215 3.67 -24.00 -8.15
C LEU A 215 4.58 -22.99 -7.48
N LYS A 216 5.89 -23.16 -7.65
CA LYS A 216 6.90 -22.27 -7.06
C LYS A 216 6.76 -20.84 -7.58
N SER A 217 6.47 -19.93 -6.66
CA SER A 217 6.48 -18.48 -6.84
C SER A 217 6.79 -17.83 -5.49
N VAL A 218 7.67 -16.83 -5.50
CA VAL A 218 8.07 -16.11 -4.29
C VAL A 218 6.88 -15.36 -3.69
N THR A 219 6.01 -14.79 -4.53
CA THR A 219 4.77 -14.13 -4.11
C THR A 219 3.81 -15.14 -3.47
N ALA A 220 3.70 -16.36 -4.01
CA ALA A 220 2.86 -17.39 -3.39
C ALA A 220 3.42 -17.80 -2.01
N ASP A 221 4.73 -18.01 -1.91
CA ASP A 221 5.41 -18.32 -0.64
C ASP A 221 5.19 -17.20 0.40
N GLU A 222 5.27 -15.93 -0.01
CA GLU A 222 5.00 -14.79 0.86
C GLU A 222 3.56 -14.77 1.36
N ARG A 223 2.59 -15.01 0.47
CA ARG A 223 1.16 -15.04 0.80
C ARG A 223 0.80 -16.19 1.72
N PHE A 224 1.43 -17.35 1.54
CA PHE A 224 1.35 -18.47 2.48
C PHE A 224 1.80 -18.04 3.89
N LEU A 225 3.00 -17.45 4.00
CA LEU A 225 3.55 -17.02 5.29
C LEU A 225 2.66 -15.97 5.95
N PHE A 226 2.09 -15.05 5.16
CA PHE A 226 1.16 -14.04 5.67
C PHE A 226 -0.16 -14.64 6.15
N ALA A 227 -0.75 -15.57 5.38
CA ALA A 227 -1.97 -16.26 5.78
C ALA A 227 -1.78 -17.05 7.09
N MET A 228 -0.63 -17.73 7.24
CA MET A 228 -0.28 -18.44 8.48
C MET A 228 -0.10 -17.49 9.67
N TYR A 229 0.60 -16.37 9.47
CA TYR A 229 0.73 -15.33 10.50
C TYR A 229 -0.65 -14.84 10.99
N LEU A 230 -1.56 -14.52 10.07
CA LEU A 230 -2.91 -14.06 10.41
C LEU A 230 -3.73 -15.14 11.12
N ALA A 231 -3.73 -16.37 10.60
CA ALA A 231 -4.48 -17.49 11.18
C ALA A 231 -4.01 -17.82 12.62
N LEU A 232 -2.70 -17.82 12.86
CA LEU A 232 -2.16 -18.05 14.21
C LEU A 232 -2.44 -16.88 15.15
N THR A 233 -2.40 -15.64 14.65
CA THR A 233 -2.80 -14.45 15.42
C THR A 233 -4.27 -14.52 15.85
N LEU A 234 -5.17 -14.90 14.93
CA LEU A 234 -6.60 -15.13 15.21
C LEU A 234 -6.83 -16.19 16.26
N LYS A 235 -6.03 -17.25 16.24
CA LYS A 235 -6.07 -18.35 17.22
C LYS A 235 -5.50 -17.94 18.59
N GLY A 236 -4.80 -16.81 18.68
CA GLY A 236 -4.09 -16.37 19.88
C GLY A 236 -2.72 -17.04 20.08
N ASP A 237 -2.20 -17.76 19.08
CA ASP A 237 -0.85 -18.33 19.10
C ASP A 237 0.16 -17.30 18.60
N PHE A 238 0.47 -16.32 19.45
CA PHE A 238 1.36 -15.21 19.09
C PHE A 238 2.81 -15.66 18.88
N ALA A 239 3.27 -16.67 19.62
CA ALA A 239 4.61 -17.23 19.44
C ALA A 239 4.75 -17.94 18.07
N GLY A 240 3.73 -18.67 17.65
CA GLY A 240 3.65 -19.23 16.30
C GLY A 240 3.59 -18.14 15.23
N ALA A 241 2.72 -17.15 15.42
CA ALA A 241 2.59 -16.02 14.50
C ALA A 241 3.92 -15.26 14.30
N LEU A 242 4.65 -14.98 15.38
CA LEU A 242 5.97 -14.33 15.32
C LEU A 242 6.96 -15.09 14.45
N LYS A 243 7.04 -16.43 14.58
CA LYS A 243 7.91 -17.26 13.75
C LYS A 243 7.61 -17.12 12.25
N PHE A 244 6.33 -17.02 11.88
CA PHE A 244 5.94 -16.81 10.49
C PHE A 244 6.21 -15.39 10.00
N ALA A 245 6.02 -14.38 10.85
CA ALA A 245 6.38 -12.99 10.54
C ALA A 245 7.90 -12.85 10.27
N GLU A 246 8.75 -13.50 11.06
CA GLU A 246 10.20 -13.52 10.85
C GLU A 246 10.59 -14.19 9.53
N LYS A 247 9.99 -15.35 9.23
CA LYS A 247 10.20 -16.05 7.95
C LYS A 247 9.78 -15.19 6.76
N ARG A 248 8.62 -14.52 6.87
CA ARG A 248 8.08 -13.64 5.83
C ARG A 248 9.03 -12.47 5.57
N LYS A 249 9.55 -11.85 6.63
CA LYS A 249 10.55 -10.78 6.52
C LYS A 249 11.80 -11.26 5.76
N VAL A 250 12.38 -12.40 6.15
CA VAL A 250 13.59 -12.93 5.51
C VAL A 250 13.34 -13.26 4.02
N LEU A 251 12.16 -13.79 3.69
CA LEU A 251 11.79 -14.07 2.30
C LEU A 251 11.71 -12.78 1.48
N VAL A 252 11.07 -11.74 2.01
CA VAL A 252 10.89 -10.46 1.32
C VAL A 252 12.24 -9.74 1.14
N GLU A 253 13.09 -9.69 2.18
CA GLU A 253 14.44 -9.10 2.08
C GLU A 253 15.32 -9.79 1.05
N LYS A 254 15.25 -11.13 0.94
CA LYS A 254 16.01 -11.89 -0.08
C LYS A 254 15.51 -11.67 -1.50
N ASN A 255 14.26 -11.24 -1.67
CA ASN A 255 13.60 -11.12 -2.97
C ASN A 255 13.06 -9.70 -3.21
N GLU A 256 13.82 -8.69 -2.79
CA GLU A 256 13.44 -7.27 -2.84
C GLU A 256 12.86 -6.84 -4.21
N LYS A 257 13.40 -7.36 -5.32
CA LYS A 257 12.89 -7.05 -6.68
C LYS A 257 11.41 -7.39 -6.87
N VAL A 258 10.93 -8.47 -6.27
CA VAL A 258 9.52 -8.91 -6.40
C VAL A 258 8.58 -7.95 -5.67
N PHE A 259 9.02 -7.49 -4.50
CA PHE A 259 8.18 -6.76 -3.53
C PHE A 259 8.35 -5.24 -3.55
N THR A 260 9.36 -4.72 -4.24
CA THR A 260 9.54 -3.28 -4.44
C THR A 260 8.58 -2.73 -5.51
N ASN A 261 8.23 -1.46 -5.36
CA ASN A 261 7.45 -0.69 -6.34
C ASN A 261 6.04 -1.23 -6.65
N SER A 262 5.43 -2.01 -5.75
CA SER A 262 3.99 -2.29 -5.78
C SER A 262 3.17 -1.17 -5.14
N VAL A 263 1.89 -1.07 -5.49
CA VAL A 263 0.95 -0.09 -4.90
C VAL A 263 0.93 -0.17 -3.37
N VAL A 264 1.08 -1.39 -2.83
CA VAL A 264 1.33 -1.66 -1.41
C VAL A 264 2.78 -2.12 -1.28
N ASP A 265 3.60 -1.39 -0.54
CA ASP A 265 5.00 -1.73 -0.30
C ASP A 265 5.08 -2.88 0.72
N VAL A 266 5.16 -4.12 0.21
CA VAL A 266 5.19 -5.33 1.05
C VAL A 266 6.44 -5.35 1.94
N SER A 267 7.55 -4.76 1.50
CA SER A 267 8.77 -4.63 2.31
C SER A 267 8.53 -3.81 3.57
N LYS A 268 7.67 -2.80 3.52
CA LYS A 268 7.28 -2.03 4.71
C LYS A 268 6.25 -2.75 5.57
N GLU A 269 5.28 -3.41 4.94
CA GLU A 269 4.24 -4.18 5.62
C GLU A 269 4.86 -5.26 6.53
N VAL A 270 5.85 -6.01 6.05
CA VAL A 270 6.50 -7.07 6.86
C VAL A 270 7.21 -6.52 8.10
N HIS A 271 7.72 -5.29 8.07
CA HIS A 271 8.31 -4.67 9.25
C HIS A 271 7.25 -4.31 10.29
N LEU A 272 6.11 -3.77 9.85
CA LEU A 272 5.00 -3.42 10.73
C LEU A 272 4.35 -4.66 11.37
N ASP A 273 4.17 -5.73 10.60
CA ASP A 273 3.67 -7.00 11.11
C ASP A 273 4.63 -7.61 12.13
N LEU A 274 5.94 -7.52 11.88
CA LEU A 274 6.94 -8.01 12.83
C LEU A 274 6.95 -7.19 14.13
N ILE A 275 6.81 -5.87 14.05
CA ILE A 275 6.67 -5.00 15.24
C ILE A 275 5.42 -5.42 16.02
N THR A 276 4.28 -5.55 15.34
CA THR A 276 3.01 -5.97 15.94
C THR A 276 3.12 -7.35 16.59
N ALA A 277 3.78 -8.31 15.94
CA ALA A 277 4.00 -9.65 16.48
C ALA A 277 4.82 -9.62 17.78
N HIS A 278 5.92 -8.84 17.84
CA HIS A 278 6.69 -8.68 19.08
C HIS A 278 5.89 -8.01 20.20
N ILE A 279 5.09 -6.99 19.87
CA ILE A 279 4.17 -6.36 20.84
C ILE A 279 3.23 -7.41 21.44
N ARG A 280 2.62 -8.26 20.61
CA ARG A 280 1.65 -9.29 21.03
C ARG A 280 2.27 -10.41 21.88
N VAL A 281 3.55 -10.72 21.65
CA VAL A 281 4.29 -11.70 22.48
C VAL A 281 4.79 -11.07 23.79
N GLY A 282 4.85 -9.74 23.88
CA GLY A 282 5.33 -9.01 25.05
C GLY A 282 6.81 -8.59 24.96
N ASP A 283 7.46 -8.77 23.81
CA ASP A 283 8.86 -8.38 23.56
C ASP A 283 8.99 -6.87 23.29
N LEU A 284 8.49 -6.02 24.20
CA LEU A 284 8.30 -4.59 23.96
C LEU A 284 9.60 -3.85 23.63
N LYS A 285 10.73 -4.25 24.26
CA LYS A 285 12.06 -3.68 23.95
C LYS A 285 12.45 -3.93 22.49
N ILE A 286 12.25 -5.15 22.00
CA ILE A 286 12.58 -5.52 20.61
C ILE A 286 11.64 -4.80 19.65
N ALA A 287 10.36 -4.70 19.98
CA ALA A 287 9.39 -3.94 19.19
C ALA A 287 9.79 -2.46 19.07
N ASN A 288 10.21 -1.82 20.18
CA ASN A 288 10.66 -0.43 20.18
C ASN A 288 11.92 -0.21 19.32
N ASP A 289 12.91 -1.11 19.44
CA ASP A 289 14.13 -1.05 18.63
C ASP A 289 13.83 -1.17 17.14
N LYS A 290 12.91 -2.07 16.76
CA LYS A 290 12.48 -2.26 15.37
C LYS A 290 11.68 -1.05 14.86
N LEU A 291 10.78 -0.50 15.68
CA LEU A 291 10.00 0.68 15.32
C LEU A 291 10.87 1.91 15.09
N THR A 292 11.89 2.12 15.94
CA THR A 292 12.84 3.23 15.80
C THR A 292 13.62 3.10 14.48
N LYS A 293 14.08 1.89 14.14
CA LYS A 293 14.72 1.62 12.85
C LYS A 293 13.76 1.84 11.68
N PHE A 294 12.52 1.41 11.80
CA PHE A 294 11.51 1.57 10.76
C PHE A 294 11.20 3.04 10.48
N ARG A 295 11.06 3.89 11.51
CA ARG A 295 10.87 5.35 11.40
C ARG A 295 11.96 6.04 10.58
N ASN A 296 13.20 5.62 10.73
CA ASN A 296 14.32 6.17 9.98
C ASN A 296 14.31 5.77 8.49
N ILE A 297 13.63 4.67 8.16
CA ILE A 297 13.55 4.10 6.80
C ILE A 297 12.24 4.50 6.10
N SER A 298 11.14 4.71 6.83
CA SER A 298 9.78 4.86 6.29
C SER A 298 9.43 6.26 5.75
N THR A 299 10.43 7.09 5.46
CA THR A 299 10.19 8.44 4.92
C THR A 299 9.71 8.40 3.45
N GLY A 300 8.62 9.09 3.14
CA GLY A 300 8.29 9.43 1.74
C GLY A 300 6.86 9.19 1.24
N SER A 301 5.97 8.56 2.02
CA SER A 301 4.55 8.52 1.66
C SER A 301 3.64 8.77 2.87
N GLY A 302 2.53 9.49 2.64
CA GLY A 302 1.55 9.77 3.68
C GLY A 302 0.74 8.56 4.16
N ILE A 303 1.00 7.34 3.65
CA ILE A 303 0.46 6.08 4.21
C ILE A 303 1.47 5.47 5.18
N ASP A 304 2.77 5.60 4.89
CA ASP A 304 3.85 5.10 5.75
C ASP A 304 3.89 5.83 7.09
N GLU A 305 3.68 7.16 7.07
CA GLU A 305 3.58 7.98 8.29
C GLU A 305 2.45 7.45 9.20
N ILE A 306 1.27 7.23 8.62
CA ILE A 306 0.09 6.74 9.33
C ILE A 306 0.36 5.40 10.00
N ASN A 307 0.87 4.42 9.23
CA ASN A 307 1.12 3.08 9.73
C ASN A 307 2.20 3.06 10.82
N THR A 308 3.22 3.92 10.67
CA THR A 308 4.29 4.07 11.65
C THR A 308 3.77 4.63 12.98
N ASP A 309 2.90 5.64 12.90
CA ASP A 309 2.29 6.25 14.07
C ASP A 309 1.34 5.27 14.78
N LEU A 310 0.55 4.50 14.02
CA LEU A 310 -0.31 3.47 14.58
C LEU A 310 0.48 2.40 15.33
N ALA A 311 1.60 1.93 14.77
CA ALA A 311 2.49 0.98 15.44
C ALA A 311 3.11 1.57 16.73
N PHE A 312 3.49 2.86 16.69
CA PHE A 312 3.99 3.57 17.86
C PHE A 312 2.96 3.67 18.98
N TYR A 313 1.74 4.10 18.66
CA TYR A 313 0.69 4.21 19.68
C TYR A 313 0.31 2.85 20.25
N SER A 314 0.29 1.80 19.42
CA SER A 314 0.03 0.43 19.89
C SER A 314 1.11 -0.05 20.87
N LEU A 315 2.39 0.21 20.57
CA LEU A 315 3.50 -0.09 21.48
C LEU A 315 3.37 0.66 22.80
N LYS A 316 3.06 1.97 22.74
CA LYS A 316 2.93 2.82 23.92
C LYS A 316 1.78 2.38 24.84
N VAL A 317 0.67 1.92 24.25
CA VAL A 317 -0.45 1.35 25.00
C VAL A 317 0.00 0.09 25.77
N GLU A 318 0.74 -0.82 25.14
CA GLU A 318 1.20 -2.05 25.81
C GLU A 318 2.35 -1.81 26.82
N GLU A 319 3.24 -0.85 26.57
CA GLU A 319 4.23 -0.40 27.56
C GLU A 319 3.52 0.13 28.81
N ALA A 320 2.43 0.89 28.65
CA ALA A 320 1.66 1.41 29.77
C ALA A 320 0.89 0.32 30.53
N HIS A 321 0.58 -0.82 29.91
CA HIS A 321 0.03 -2.00 30.59
C HIS A 321 1.08 -2.73 31.45
N THR A 322 2.37 -2.63 31.10
CA THR A 322 3.46 -3.41 31.71
C THR A 322 4.43 -2.59 32.59
N GLY A 323 4.43 -1.26 32.53
CA GLY A 323 5.39 -0.37 33.21
C GLY A 323 4.97 1.13 33.33
N SER A 324 5.90 2.00 33.77
CA SER A 324 5.64 3.27 34.51
C SER A 324 4.85 4.41 33.82
N ILE A 325 4.44 5.40 34.64
CA ILE A 325 3.13 6.06 34.70
C ILE A 325 3.11 7.51 34.14
N GLU A 326 4.27 8.17 34.02
CA GLU A 326 4.31 9.65 34.03
C GLU A 326 4.15 10.34 32.66
N GLU A 327 4.39 9.64 31.54
CA GLU A 327 4.21 10.19 30.17
C GLU A 327 2.76 10.09 29.63
N TYR A 328 1.86 9.47 30.40
CA TYR A 328 0.52 9.04 29.97
C TYR A 328 -0.46 10.18 29.63
N ARG A 329 -0.45 11.29 30.39
CA ARG A 329 -1.36 12.42 30.12
C ARG A 329 -1.01 13.14 28.82
N SER A 330 0.28 13.25 28.50
CA SER A 330 0.73 13.79 27.21
C SER A 330 0.28 12.87 26.09
N LEU A 331 0.61 11.58 26.19
CA LEU A 331 0.27 10.57 25.20
C LEU A 331 -1.24 10.51 24.89
N LEU A 332 -2.09 10.63 25.92
CA LEU A 332 -3.54 10.60 25.76
C LEU A 332 -4.06 11.80 24.95
N ASN A 333 -3.56 13.00 25.23
CA ASN A 333 -3.93 14.21 24.49
C ASN A 333 -3.40 14.15 23.05
N ASP A 334 -2.13 13.76 22.87
CA ASP A 334 -1.48 13.64 21.56
C ASP A 334 -2.21 12.62 20.69
N LEU A 335 -2.60 11.48 21.27
CA LEU A 335 -3.34 10.46 20.55
C LEU A 335 -4.76 10.92 20.21
N ILE A 336 -5.49 11.57 21.12
CA ILE A 336 -6.84 12.10 20.80
C ILE A 336 -6.78 13.11 19.64
N GLU A 337 -5.81 14.02 19.66
CA GLU A 337 -5.59 14.97 18.57
C GLU A 337 -5.21 14.26 17.26
N TYR A 338 -4.29 13.29 17.33
CA TYR A 338 -3.93 12.46 16.20
C TYR A 338 -5.16 11.74 15.62
N LEU A 339 -6.00 11.10 16.45
CA LEU A 339 -7.19 10.41 15.99
C LEU A 339 -8.21 11.35 15.30
N GLU A 340 -8.35 12.59 15.76
CA GLU A 340 -9.20 13.61 15.10
C GLU A 340 -8.62 14.01 13.73
N THR A 341 -7.32 14.24 13.63
CA THR A 341 -6.65 14.61 12.36
C THR A 341 -6.66 13.48 11.33
N MET A 342 -6.74 12.23 11.80
CA MET A 342 -6.68 11.00 10.99
C MET A 342 -8.03 10.40 10.61
N LYS A 343 -9.12 11.06 11.02
CA LYS A 343 -10.49 10.70 10.64
C LYS A 343 -10.65 10.60 9.11
N GLY A 344 -11.24 9.50 8.64
CA GLY A 344 -11.40 9.19 7.21
C GLY A 344 -10.11 8.75 6.49
N ARG A 345 -8.96 8.70 7.19
CA ARG A 345 -7.67 8.24 6.66
C ARG A 345 -7.21 6.90 7.26
N VAL A 346 -7.78 6.51 8.39
CA VAL A 346 -7.51 5.25 9.10
C VAL A 346 -8.80 4.44 9.22
N THR A 347 -8.68 3.11 9.28
CA THR A 347 -9.86 2.24 9.48
C THR A 347 -10.49 2.46 10.86
N ILE A 348 -11.81 2.36 10.92
CA ILE A 348 -12.58 2.49 12.18
C ILE A 348 -12.11 1.47 13.22
N MET A 349 -11.75 0.26 12.79
CA MET A 349 -11.24 -0.80 13.68
C MET A 349 -9.98 -0.35 14.42
N THR A 350 -8.99 0.17 13.70
CA THR A 350 -7.74 0.63 14.32
C THR A 350 -7.97 1.78 15.29
N LEU A 351 -8.88 2.71 14.94
CA LEU A 351 -9.29 3.80 15.84
C LEU A 351 -9.91 3.24 17.12
N ASN A 352 -10.78 2.23 17.00
CA ASN A 352 -11.47 1.62 18.12
C ASN A 352 -10.50 0.84 19.02
N GLU A 353 -9.54 0.10 18.46
CA GLU A 353 -8.54 -0.65 19.23
C GLU A 353 -7.67 0.27 20.08
N LEU A 354 -7.15 1.36 19.50
CA LEU A 354 -6.36 2.34 20.24
C LEU A 354 -7.20 3.06 21.30
N THR A 355 -8.43 3.45 20.96
CA THR A 355 -9.35 4.11 21.91
C THR A 355 -9.70 3.18 23.08
N PHE A 356 -9.89 1.88 22.82
CA PHE A 356 -10.16 0.88 23.85
C PHE A 356 -8.94 0.65 24.75
N GLY A 357 -7.74 0.51 24.17
CA GLY A 357 -6.49 0.41 24.94
C GLY A 357 -6.30 1.60 25.88
N LEU A 358 -6.57 2.82 25.41
CA LEU A 358 -6.55 4.02 26.26
C LEU A 358 -7.62 3.98 27.36
N ALA A 359 -8.82 3.49 27.07
CA ALA A 359 -9.89 3.39 28.06
C ALA A 359 -9.51 2.44 29.21
N VAL A 360 -8.92 1.29 28.87
CA VAL A 360 -8.39 0.30 29.83
C VAL A 360 -7.30 0.94 30.69
N LEU A 361 -6.33 1.63 30.08
CA LEU A 361 -5.28 2.33 30.81
C LEU A 361 -5.82 3.43 31.73
N SER A 362 -6.77 4.23 31.26
CA SER A 362 -7.46 5.28 32.05
C SER A 362 -8.13 4.68 33.29
N PHE A 363 -8.74 3.51 33.11
CA PHE A 363 -9.45 2.81 34.17
C PHE A 363 -8.49 2.30 35.25
N PHE A 364 -7.38 1.65 34.88
CA PHE A 364 -6.36 1.20 35.83
C PHE A 364 -5.71 2.36 36.61
N ARG A 365 -5.72 3.57 36.04
CA ARG A 365 -5.24 4.80 36.69
C ARG A 365 -6.28 5.51 37.53
N LYS A 366 -7.51 4.99 37.60
CA LYS A 366 -8.66 5.61 38.29
C LYS A 366 -9.08 6.97 37.69
N ASP A 367 -8.72 7.25 36.44
CA ASP A 367 -9.23 8.40 35.68
C ASP A 367 -10.58 8.03 35.04
N PHE A 368 -11.58 7.87 35.90
CA PHE A 368 -12.90 7.38 35.48
C PHE A 368 -13.62 8.36 34.54
N VAL A 369 -13.30 9.66 34.61
CA VAL A 369 -13.88 10.68 33.72
C VAL A 369 -13.44 10.42 32.28
N ASN A 370 -12.14 10.23 32.06
CA ASN A 370 -11.64 9.93 30.72
C ASN A 370 -11.98 8.51 30.28
N THR A 371 -11.98 7.51 31.17
CA THR A 371 -12.50 6.18 30.84
C THR A 371 -13.92 6.26 30.30
N LEU A 372 -14.82 6.95 31.00
CA LEU A 372 -16.22 7.06 30.59
C LEU A 372 -16.35 7.78 29.24
N LYS A 373 -15.61 8.86 29.02
CA LYS A 373 -15.59 9.57 27.72
C LYS A 373 -15.13 8.68 26.56
N LEU A 374 -14.06 7.91 26.76
CA LEU A 374 -13.51 7.03 25.72
C LEU A 374 -14.44 5.85 25.44
N ILE A 375 -15.03 5.26 26.47
CA ILE A 375 -16.02 4.19 26.33
C ILE A 375 -17.28 4.72 25.64
N ASP A 376 -17.79 5.89 26.02
CA ASP A 376 -18.92 6.52 25.34
C ASP A 376 -18.64 6.79 23.86
N LYS A 377 -17.41 7.21 23.53
CA LYS A 377 -16.97 7.43 22.14
C LYS A 377 -16.98 6.11 21.35
N LEU A 378 -16.58 5.00 21.96
CA LEU A 378 -16.65 3.67 21.36
C LEU A 378 -18.10 3.19 21.18
N LEU A 379 -18.93 3.35 22.21
CA LEU A 379 -20.31 2.83 22.26
C LEU A 379 -21.28 3.59 21.36
N LYS A 380 -21.10 4.89 21.18
CA LYS A 380 -21.92 5.69 20.25
C LYS A 380 -21.72 5.29 18.79
N GLY A 381 -20.82 4.34 18.54
CA GLY A 381 -20.29 4.04 17.23
C GLY A 381 -19.45 5.22 16.79
N SER A 382 -18.32 4.93 16.15
CA SER A 382 -17.59 5.93 15.36
C SER A 382 -18.45 6.34 14.16
N ASN A 383 -19.61 6.98 14.40
CA ASN A 383 -20.31 7.79 13.41
C ASN A 383 -19.58 9.10 13.33
N ILE A 384 -18.43 9.06 12.64
CA ILE A 384 -17.84 10.24 12.04
C ILE A 384 -17.27 9.92 10.67
#